data_AF-Q2C8B0-F1
#
_entry.id   AF-Q2C8B0-F1
#
_cell.length_a   1.000
_cell.length_b   1.000
_cell.length_c   1.000
_cell.angle_alpha   90.00
_cell.angle_beta   90.00
_cell.angle_gamma   90.00
#
_symmetry.space_group_name_H-M   'P 1'
#
loop_
_entity.id
_entity.type
_entity.pdbx_description
1 polymer ?
#
loop_
_entity_poly.entity_id
_entity_poly.type
_entity_poly.pdbx_seq_one_letter_code
_entity_poly.pdbx_strand_id
1 'polypeptide(L)'
;MHSLSAGAVGGKALPKGASMVTNDFGFKGFGGACSPPNAKPHNYEITVYALNTANIKLPENASPALAGYNILAHVIGKAELVAPTNAR
;
A
#
# COMPACT_ATOMS: atom_id res chain seq x y z
N MET A 1 9.58 9.96 10.26
CA MET A 1 9.08 8.96 9.29
C MET A 1 9.68 9.29 7.93
N HIS A 2 10.61 8.48 7.43
CA HIS A 2 11.26 8.71 6.14
C HIS A 2 10.42 8.06 5.04
N SER A 3 9.45 8.76 4.45
CA SER A 3 8.83 8.29 3.20
C SER A 3 9.72 8.72 2.04
N LEU A 4 10.18 7.78 1.21
CA LEU A 4 10.65 8.08 -0.15
C LEU A 4 9.53 8.86 -0.87
N SER A 5 9.87 9.85 -1.69
CA SER A 5 8.95 10.91 -2.15
C SER A 5 7.58 10.41 -2.65
N ALA A 6 7.54 9.26 -3.33
CA ALA A 6 6.31 8.68 -3.87
C ALA A 6 5.31 8.17 -2.80
N GLY A 7 5.74 7.93 -1.57
CA GLY A 7 4.88 7.51 -0.44
C GLY A 7 4.42 8.66 0.45
N ALA A 8 4.79 9.90 0.14
CA ALA A 8 4.44 11.07 0.94
C ALA A 8 2.94 11.33 0.94
N VAL A 9 2.43 11.85 2.06
CA VAL A 9 1.02 12.22 2.21
C VAL A 9 0.60 13.18 1.11
N GLY A 10 -0.53 12.89 0.47
CA GLY A 10 -1.06 13.70 -0.64
C GLY A 10 -0.43 13.43 -2.00
N GLY A 11 0.51 12.48 -2.12
CA GLY A 11 0.88 11.87 -3.39
C GLY A 11 1.57 12.79 -4.42
N LYS A 12 2.15 13.91 -4.00
CA LYS A 12 2.75 14.92 -4.91
C LYS A 12 3.83 14.36 -5.85
N ALA A 13 4.51 13.29 -5.46
CA ALA A 13 5.55 12.66 -6.27
C ALA A 13 5.10 11.33 -6.90
N LEU A 14 3.78 11.07 -6.97
CA LEU A 14 3.27 9.94 -7.73
C LEU A 14 3.51 10.14 -9.23
N PRO A 15 3.79 9.07 -9.99
CA PRO A 15 3.75 9.12 -11.44
C PRO A 15 2.38 9.61 -11.95
N LYS A 16 2.38 10.27 -13.11
CA LYS A 16 1.15 10.73 -13.75
C LYS A 16 0.18 9.56 -13.95
N GLY A 17 -1.06 9.71 -13.48
CA GLY A 17 -2.11 8.69 -13.58
C GLY A 17 -2.17 7.71 -12.39
N ALA A 18 -1.20 7.75 -11.48
CA ALA A 18 -1.26 6.97 -10.24
C ALA A 18 -2.04 7.70 -9.14
N SER A 19 -2.64 6.94 -8.23
CA SER A 19 -3.37 7.45 -7.07
C SER A 19 -3.13 6.56 -5.85
N MET A 20 -3.46 7.09 -4.66
CA MET A 20 -3.44 6.36 -3.40
C MET A 20 -4.85 6.25 -2.84
N VAL A 21 -5.15 5.12 -2.21
CA VAL A 21 -6.32 4.96 -1.34
C VAL A 21 -5.99 5.38 0.09
N THR A 22 -7.02 5.70 0.87
CA THR A 22 -6.88 6.01 2.30
C THR A 22 -6.47 4.75 3.05
N ASN A 23 -5.36 4.80 3.80
CA ASN A 23 -4.90 3.69 4.62
C ASN A 23 -5.63 3.63 5.98
N ASP A 24 -5.33 2.62 6.79
CA ASP A 24 -5.97 2.45 8.11
C ASP A 24 -5.55 3.50 9.16
N PHE A 25 -4.53 4.31 8.87
CA PHE A 25 -4.21 5.51 9.66
C PHE A 25 -5.10 6.71 9.30
N GLY A 26 -5.96 6.60 8.28
CA GLY A 26 -6.92 7.62 7.90
C GLY A 26 -6.41 8.64 6.87
N PHE A 27 -5.28 8.41 6.20
CA PHE A 27 -4.75 9.32 5.18
C PHE A 27 -4.29 8.61 3.90
N LYS A 28 -4.19 9.37 2.80
CA LYS A 28 -3.63 8.91 1.52
C LYS A 28 -2.10 9.05 1.54
N GLY A 29 -1.42 7.94 1.81
CA GLY A 29 0.04 7.89 1.94
C GLY A 29 0.55 6.58 2.53
N PHE A 30 1.86 6.43 2.59
CA PHE A 30 2.49 5.31 3.29
C PHE A 30 2.54 5.58 4.80
N GLY A 31 1.96 4.68 5.60
CA GLY A 31 2.11 4.64 7.06
C GLY A 31 3.09 3.52 7.43
N GLY A 32 4.26 3.89 7.97
CA GLY A 32 5.31 2.92 8.29
C GLY A 32 4.99 2.02 9.49
N ALA A 33 5.93 1.14 9.82
CA ALA A 33 5.79 0.23 10.94
C ALA A 33 5.61 0.98 12.29
N CYS A 34 4.63 0.54 13.08
CA CYS A 34 4.30 1.09 14.40
C CYS A 34 3.89 -0.05 15.34
N SER A 35 4.74 -1.08 15.45
CA SER A 35 4.47 -2.23 16.30
C SER A 35 4.48 -1.84 17.79
N PRO A 36 3.58 -2.42 18.61
CA PRO A 36 3.59 -2.20 20.05
C PRO A 36 4.93 -2.60 20.69
N PRO A 37 5.34 -1.95 21.79
CA PRO A 37 6.48 -2.40 22.57
C PRO A 37 6.33 -3.87 22.99
N ASN A 38 7.42 -4.64 22.89
CA ASN A 38 7.49 -6.06 23.27
C ASN A 38 6.55 -7.00 22.48
N ALA A 39 5.94 -6.54 21.37
CA ALA A 39 5.23 -7.43 20.47
C ALA A 39 6.21 -8.36 19.75
N LYS A 40 5.73 -9.55 19.36
CA LYS A 40 6.44 -10.39 18.39
C LYS A 40 6.65 -9.59 17.09
N PRO A 41 7.70 -9.87 16.29
CA PRO A 41 7.88 -9.25 14.99
C PRO A 41 6.58 -9.27 14.16
N HIS A 42 6.14 -8.10 13.71
CA HIS A 42 5.06 -7.99 12.73
C HIS A 42 5.65 -8.14 11.33
N ASN A 43 5.00 -8.94 10.49
CA ASN A 43 5.38 -9.08 9.09
C ASN A 43 4.71 -7.99 8.27
N TYR A 44 5.51 -7.15 7.60
CA TYR A 44 5.01 -6.19 6.62
C TYR A 44 5.16 -6.79 5.23
N GLU A 45 4.03 -7.18 4.64
CA GLU A 45 3.95 -7.76 3.30
C GLU A 45 3.85 -6.64 2.25
N ILE A 46 4.95 -6.42 1.52
CA ILE A 46 5.01 -5.44 0.44
C ILE A 46 4.81 -6.19 -0.87
N THR A 47 3.63 -6.05 -1.46
CA THR A 47 3.27 -6.76 -2.69
C THR A 47 3.19 -5.82 -3.89
N VAL A 48 3.78 -6.26 -5.01
CA VAL A 48 3.60 -5.66 -6.33
C VAL A 48 2.77 -6.61 -7.19
N TYR A 49 1.71 -6.08 -7.80
CA TYR A 49 0.85 -6.81 -8.73
C TYR A 49 1.05 -6.31 -10.16
N ALA A 50 1.27 -7.24 -11.09
CA ALA A 50 1.16 -6.99 -12.52
C ALA A 50 -0.29 -7.25 -12.95
N LEU A 51 -0.89 -6.30 -13.68
CA LEU A 51 -2.31 -6.33 -14.04
C LEU A 51 -2.49 -6.43 -15.56
N ASN A 52 -3.56 -7.10 -16.01
CA ASN A 52 -3.98 -7.16 -17.42
C ASN A 52 -4.81 -5.95 -17.87
N THR A 53 -4.95 -4.93 -17.02
CA THR A 53 -5.66 -3.70 -17.32
C THR A 53 -4.76 -2.49 -17.09
N ALA A 54 -4.95 -1.43 -17.89
CA ALA A 54 -4.23 -0.18 -17.72
C ALA A 54 -4.73 0.64 -16.53
N ASN A 55 -5.98 0.47 -16.10
CA ASN A 55 -6.59 1.28 -15.05
C ASN A 55 -7.56 0.46 -14.19
N ILE A 56 -7.60 0.79 -12.90
CA ILE A 56 -8.65 0.35 -11.97
C ILE A 56 -9.50 1.57 -11.63
N LYS A 57 -10.81 1.46 -11.82
CA LYS A 57 -11.77 2.50 -11.44
C LYS A 57 -12.21 2.24 -10.00
N LEU A 58 -11.96 3.19 -9.12
CA LEU A 58 -12.39 3.16 -7.73
C LEU A 58 -13.21 4.41 -7.40
N PRO A 59 -14.24 4.30 -6.54
CA PRO A 59 -14.86 5.49 -5.96
C PRO A 59 -13.83 6.26 -5.13
N GLU A 60 -14.04 7.58 -4.96
CA GLU A 60 -13.07 8.49 -4.33
C GLU A 60 -12.63 8.06 -2.91
N ASN A 61 -13.52 7.39 -2.19
CA ASN A 61 -13.34 6.91 -0.82
C ASN A 61 -13.31 5.38 -0.74
N ALA A 62 -12.85 4.71 -1.80
CA ALA A 62 -12.69 3.26 -1.78
C ALA A 62 -11.79 2.82 -0.60
N SER A 63 -12.24 1.79 0.12
CA SER A 63 -11.41 1.16 1.15
C SER A 63 -10.24 0.40 0.52
N PRO A 64 -9.15 0.17 1.26
CA PRO A 64 -8.08 -0.73 0.83
C PRO A 64 -8.58 -2.11 0.42
N ALA A 65 -9.60 -2.64 1.10
CA ALA A 65 -10.22 -3.92 0.77
C ALA A 65 -10.92 -3.90 -0.61
N LEU A 66 -11.67 -2.83 -0.93
CA LEU A 66 -12.30 -2.69 -2.24
C LEU A 66 -11.26 -2.52 -3.35
N ALA A 67 -10.19 -1.77 -3.08
CA ALA A 67 -9.06 -1.66 -4.01
C ALA A 67 -8.42 -3.03 -4.26
N GLY A 68 -8.15 -3.79 -3.19
CA GLY A 68 -7.63 -5.15 -3.26
C GLY A 68 -8.52 -6.09 -4.08
N TYR A 69 -9.84 -6.07 -3.87
CA TYR A 69 -10.80 -6.86 -4.65
C TYR A 69 -10.67 -6.59 -6.16
N ASN A 70 -10.64 -5.31 -6.55
CA ASN A 70 -10.52 -4.93 -7.96
C ASN A 70 -9.13 -5.25 -8.53
N ILE A 71 -8.06 -5.11 -7.75
CA ILE A 71 -6.70 -5.50 -8.14
C ILE A 71 -6.67 -6.99 -8.46
N LEU A 72 -7.15 -7.83 -7.54
CA LEU A 72 -7.11 -9.30 -7.65
C LEU A 72 -7.87 -9.83 -8.87
N ALA A 73 -8.93 -9.14 -9.31
CA ALA A 73 -9.67 -9.50 -10.53
C ALA A 73 -8.84 -9.37 -11.83
N HIS A 74 -7.72 -8.64 -11.80
CA HIS A 74 -6.91 -8.33 -12.97
C HIS A 74 -5.47 -8.85 -12.89
N VAL A 75 -5.09 -9.59 -11.85
CA VAL A 75 -3.70 -10.04 -11.62
C VAL A 75 -3.26 -11.05 -12.68
N ILE A 76 -2.08 -10.80 -13.25
CA ILE A 76 -1.35 -11.73 -14.12
C ILE A 76 0.03 -12.11 -13.57
N GLY A 77 0.48 -11.44 -12.50
CA GLY A 77 1.73 -11.74 -11.82
C GLY A 77 1.82 -11.03 -10.47
N LYS A 78 2.58 -11.60 -9.54
CA LYS A 78 2.79 -11.08 -8.19
C LYS A 78 4.26 -11.25 -7.79
N ALA A 79 4.82 -10.25 -7.13
CA ALA A 79 6.04 -10.36 -6.36
C ALA A 79 5.80 -9.81 -4.95
N GLU A 80 6.36 -10.45 -3.94
CA GLU A 80 6.17 -10.09 -2.53
C GLU A 80 7.50 -10.02 -1.81
N LEU A 81 7.66 -9.00 -0.98
CA LEU A 81 8.72 -8.87 -0.01
C LEU A 81 8.10 -8.85 1.39
N VAL A 82 8.53 -9.76 2.25
CA VAL A 82 8.15 -9.75 3.67
C VAL A 82 9.26 -9.10 4.48
N ALA A 83 8.94 -7.99 5.13
CA ALA A 83 9.85 -7.25 6.01
C ALA A 83 9.37 -7.34 7.47
N PRO A 84 9.95 -8.22 8.30
CA PRO A 84 9.61 -8.29 9.71
C PRO A 84 10.14 -7.07 10.47
N THR A 85 9.39 -6.53 11.42
CA THR A 85 9.96 -5.54 12.36
C THR A 85 10.97 -6.19 13.28
N ASN A 86 12.10 -5.54 13.49
CA ASN A 86 13.07 -5.93 14.52
C ASN A 86 12.36 -5.93 15.89
N ALA A 87 12.53 -7.00 16.67
CA ALA A 87 12.32 -6.90 18.12
C ALA A 87 13.34 -5.86 18.61
N ARG A 88 12.86 -4.78 19.22
CA ARG A 88 13.74 -3.83 19.91
C ARG A 88 14.44 -4.52 21.07
#